data_AF-A0A836Q6S1-F1
#
_entry.id   AF-A0A836Q6S1-F1
#
_cell.length_a   1.000
_cell.length_b   1.000
_cell.length_c   1.000
_cell.angle_alpha   90.00
_cell.angle_beta   90.00
_cell.angle_gamma   90.00
#
_symmetry.space_group_name_H-M   'P 1'
#
loop_
_entity.id
_entity.type
_entity.pdbx_description
1 polymer ?
#
loop_
_entity_poly.entity_id
_entity_poly.type
_entity_poly.pdbx_seq_one_letter_code
_entity_poly.pdbx_strand_id
1 'polypeptide(L)'
;MSKRLVEKDIASAYLRLIEEGKLSGIEVTRFVAQSFAREAMMIVTHDYVQSGKFKEIFDHLIEEWDGGDGYQYFHVVSEGLIAQGDVDGLRKMWTTLVTARKDLRKSEELIAMQHYLDVLRKLGDEEHLREVQKEFVERGTSAGFYDSNRRVMDEQNFWDIIRRVKEESYHYTERPGRLQTRLLTYPVEEIEKFDGFFQEKMDKSYTWNLWALAYLAFGGCSDDSFSDFRAWLISEGQNVFESVLADHDSIIDLRIEPQQLEGYLYVTAKAYELKTKNSIPRHASEILKPSGEEWNEDDDDLKLRYPRLWNHFEEGSKSSGSL
;
A
#
# COMPACT_ATOMS: atom_id res chain seq x y z
N MET A 1 -16.96 18.27 9.32
CA MET A 1 -17.04 17.87 7.89
C MET A 1 -15.81 17.00 7.63
N SER A 2 -15.94 15.75 7.17
CA SER A 2 -14.75 14.88 7.05
C SER A 2 -13.80 15.47 6.01
N LYS A 3 -12.49 15.30 6.22
CA LYS A 3 -11.44 15.79 5.31
C LYS A 3 -11.70 15.38 3.84
N ARG A 4 -12.20 14.15 3.63
CA ARG A 4 -12.63 13.63 2.32
C ARG A 4 -13.76 14.43 1.66
N LEU A 5 -14.73 14.91 2.42
CA LEU A 5 -15.85 15.69 1.88
C LEU A 5 -15.36 17.05 1.36
N VAL A 6 -14.45 17.68 2.12
CA VAL A 6 -13.84 18.97 1.75
C VAL A 6 -12.99 18.84 0.48
N GLU A 7 -12.23 17.75 0.33
CA GLU A 7 -11.35 17.52 -0.83
C GLU A 7 -12.13 17.30 -2.14
N LYS A 8 -13.24 16.55 -2.08
CA LYS A 8 -14.12 16.36 -3.24
C LYS A 8 -14.76 17.67 -3.70
N ASP A 9 -15.24 18.48 -2.75
CA ASP A 9 -15.84 19.77 -3.05
C ASP A 9 -14.84 20.74 -3.68
N ILE A 10 -13.56 20.67 -3.27
CA ILE A 10 -12.49 21.46 -3.86
C ILE A 10 -12.18 21.01 -5.29
N ALA A 11 -12.01 19.70 -5.55
CA ALA A 11 -11.78 19.20 -6.91
C ALA A 11 -12.92 19.62 -7.86
N SER A 12 -14.17 19.51 -7.41
CA SER A 12 -15.35 19.96 -8.18
C SER A 12 -15.46 21.47 -8.34
N ALA A 13 -14.89 22.28 -7.43
CA ALA A 13 -14.81 23.73 -7.60
C ALA A 13 -13.76 24.11 -8.65
N TYR A 14 -12.62 23.41 -8.68
CA TYR A 14 -11.57 23.64 -9.67
C TYR A 14 -11.99 23.23 -11.08
N LEU A 15 -12.69 22.11 -11.25
CA LEU A 15 -13.24 21.72 -12.56
C LEU A 15 -14.21 22.78 -13.11
N ARG A 16 -15.04 23.38 -12.25
CA ARG A 16 -15.92 24.49 -12.64
C ARG A 16 -15.15 25.73 -13.11
N LEU A 17 -14.01 26.04 -12.51
CA LEU A 17 -13.17 27.16 -12.95
C LEU A 17 -12.53 26.90 -14.33
N ILE A 18 -12.30 25.64 -14.71
CA ILE A 18 -11.88 25.27 -16.06
C ILE A 18 -13.04 25.45 -17.05
N GLU A 19 -14.24 24.95 -16.71
CA GLU A 19 -15.44 25.13 -17.55
C GLU A 19 -15.75 26.61 -17.80
N GLU A 20 -15.54 27.46 -16.79
CA GLU A 20 -15.70 28.91 -16.88
C GLU A 20 -14.53 29.63 -17.59
N GLY A 21 -13.49 28.90 -18.00
CA GLY A 21 -12.32 29.44 -18.70
C GLY A 21 -11.41 30.33 -17.83
N LYS A 22 -11.54 30.25 -16.50
CA LYS A 22 -10.78 31.07 -15.55
C LYS A 22 -9.42 30.48 -15.18
N LEU A 23 -9.27 29.17 -15.31
CA LEU A 23 -8.01 28.46 -15.12
C LEU A 23 -7.79 27.52 -16.30
N SER A 24 -6.54 27.37 -16.73
CA SER A 24 -6.19 26.27 -17.62
C SER A 24 -6.21 24.95 -16.85
N GLY A 25 -6.54 23.86 -17.54
CA GLY A 25 -6.53 22.54 -16.89
C GLY A 25 -5.17 22.17 -16.30
N ILE A 26 -4.06 22.60 -16.92
CA ILE A 26 -2.70 22.34 -16.43
C ILE A 26 -2.46 23.04 -15.08
N GLU A 27 -2.92 24.29 -14.92
CA GLU A 27 -2.79 25.02 -13.66
C GLU A 27 -3.57 24.35 -12.53
N VAL A 28 -4.77 23.86 -12.83
CA VAL A 28 -5.57 23.06 -11.88
C VAL A 28 -4.86 21.77 -11.52
N THR A 29 -4.38 21.03 -12.52
CA THR A 29 -3.75 19.72 -12.30
C THR A 29 -2.50 19.87 -11.43
N ARG A 30 -1.64 20.86 -11.73
CA ARG A 30 -0.46 21.16 -10.91
C ARG A 30 -0.82 21.57 -9.48
N PHE A 31 -1.81 22.44 -9.32
CA PHE A 31 -2.26 22.86 -7.99
C PHE A 31 -2.80 21.69 -7.19
N VAL A 32 -3.63 20.83 -7.80
CA VAL A 32 -4.22 19.68 -7.14
C VAL A 32 -3.16 18.65 -6.76
N ALA A 33 -2.20 18.40 -7.63
CA ALA A 33 -1.07 17.52 -7.36
C ALA A 33 -0.21 18.02 -6.17
N GLN A 34 -0.02 19.33 -6.05
CA GLN A 34 0.80 19.93 -5.00
C GLN A 34 0.06 20.13 -3.67
N SER A 35 -1.27 20.31 -3.73
CA SER A 35 -2.05 20.81 -2.59
C SER A 35 -3.02 19.79 -1.98
N PHE A 36 -3.32 18.68 -2.68
CA PHE A 36 -4.35 17.73 -2.25
C PHE A 36 -3.94 16.26 -2.33
N ALA A 37 -4.69 15.42 -1.60
CA ALA A 37 -4.50 13.98 -1.53
C ALA A 37 -4.87 13.26 -2.84
N ARG A 38 -4.44 11.99 -2.93
CA ARG A 38 -4.61 11.03 -4.03
C ARG A 38 -6.01 11.01 -4.67
N GLU A 39 -7.07 11.21 -3.86
CA GLU A 39 -8.48 11.17 -4.26
C GLU A 39 -8.86 12.34 -5.19
N ALA A 40 -8.35 13.55 -4.95
CA ALA A 40 -8.65 14.70 -5.80
C ALA A 40 -8.01 14.57 -7.20
N MET A 41 -6.79 14.02 -7.28
CA MET A 41 -6.13 13.73 -8.56
C MET A 41 -6.84 12.64 -9.37
N MET A 42 -7.52 11.68 -8.71
CA MET A 42 -8.30 10.67 -9.43
C MET A 42 -9.50 11.30 -10.16
N ILE A 43 -10.15 12.28 -9.53
CA ILE A 43 -11.27 13.03 -10.11
C ILE A 43 -10.78 13.84 -11.32
N VAL A 44 -9.67 14.57 -11.18
CA VAL A 44 -9.07 15.33 -12.30
C VAL A 44 -8.68 14.40 -13.44
N THR A 45 -8.05 13.25 -13.15
CA THR A 45 -7.68 12.27 -14.18
C THR A 45 -8.90 11.75 -14.94
N HIS A 46 -10.00 11.46 -14.24
CA HIS A 46 -11.26 11.05 -14.87
C HIS A 46 -11.83 12.13 -15.79
N ASP A 47 -11.83 13.39 -15.35
CA ASP A 47 -12.34 14.51 -16.14
C ASP A 47 -11.57 14.69 -17.46
N TYR A 48 -10.23 14.63 -17.40
CA TYR A 48 -9.38 14.68 -18.58
C TYR A 48 -9.68 13.53 -19.55
N VAL A 49 -9.84 12.31 -19.03
CA VAL A 49 -10.19 11.13 -19.82
C VAL A 49 -11.57 11.27 -20.47
N GLN A 50 -12.57 11.73 -19.73
CA GLN A 50 -13.92 11.96 -20.26
C GLN A 50 -13.94 13.07 -21.32
N SER A 51 -13.09 14.09 -21.15
CA SER A 51 -12.93 15.19 -22.09
C SER A 51 -12.06 14.86 -23.31
N GLY A 52 -11.55 13.63 -23.42
CA GLY A 52 -10.70 13.21 -24.54
C GLY A 52 -9.27 13.77 -24.51
N LYS A 53 -8.85 14.35 -23.38
CA LYS A 53 -7.54 15.03 -23.21
C LYS A 53 -6.48 14.09 -22.64
N PHE A 54 -6.40 12.86 -23.14
CA PHE A 54 -5.50 11.80 -22.62
C PHE A 54 -4.03 12.20 -22.62
N LYS A 55 -3.58 12.84 -23.70
CA LYS A 55 -2.19 13.23 -23.85
C LYS A 55 -1.78 14.26 -22.79
N GLU A 56 -2.64 15.24 -22.55
CA GLU A 56 -2.37 16.31 -21.58
C GLU A 56 -2.21 15.75 -20.16
N ILE A 57 -3.10 14.85 -19.75
CA ILE A 57 -3.00 14.22 -18.42
C ILE A 57 -1.82 13.25 -18.35
N PHE A 58 -1.53 12.50 -19.42
CA PHE A 58 -0.39 11.59 -19.44
C PHE A 58 0.95 12.31 -19.33
N ASP A 59 1.17 13.36 -20.15
CA ASP A 59 2.41 14.15 -20.13
C ASP A 59 2.62 14.76 -18.73
N HIS A 60 1.55 15.20 -18.06
CA HIS A 60 1.65 15.66 -16.68
C HIS A 60 1.99 14.55 -15.68
N LEU A 61 1.30 13.41 -15.75
CA LEU A 61 1.51 12.28 -14.84
C LEU A 61 2.92 11.69 -14.95
N ILE A 62 3.53 11.71 -16.14
CA ILE A 62 4.87 11.19 -16.34
C ILE A 62 5.96 12.15 -15.85
N GLU A 63 5.75 13.47 -15.99
CA GLU A 63 6.71 14.50 -15.55
C GLU A 63 6.73 14.69 -14.04
N GLU A 64 5.57 14.71 -13.38
CA GLU A 64 5.44 15.17 -11.99
C GLU A 64 5.31 14.03 -10.96
N TRP A 65 4.97 12.80 -11.39
CA TRP A 65 4.63 11.73 -10.46
C TRP A 65 5.72 10.66 -10.37
N ASP A 66 6.69 10.81 -9.45
CA ASP A 66 7.82 9.88 -9.25
C ASP A 66 7.71 8.98 -8.00
N GLY A 67 6.54 8.96 -7.34
CA GLY A 67 6.35 8.30 -6.04
C GLY A 67 6.04 6.80 -6.06
N GLY A 68 6.01 6.14 -7.22
CA GLY A 68 5.74 4.70 -7.34
C GLY A 68 4.30 4.22 -7.06
N ASP A 69 3.38 5.09 -6.59
CA ASP A 69 1.96 4.75 -6.28
C ASP A 69 0.94 5.35 -7.29
N GLY A 70 1.43 5.79 -8.46
CA GLY A 70 0.64 6.47 -9.49
C GLY A 70 -0.01 5.57 -10.54
N TYR A 71 0.22 4.25 -10.52
CA TYR A 71 -0.23 3.33 -11.57
C TYR A 71 -1.74 3.31 -11.79
N GLN A 72 -2.52 3.57 -10.74
CA GLN A 72 -3.99 3.69 -10.85
C GLN A 72 -4.42 4.79 -11.84
N TYR A 73 -3.69 5.90 -11.95
CA TYR A 73 -4.01 6.97 -12.89
C TYR A 73 -3.78 6.52 -14.33
N PHE A 74 -2.67 5.81 -14.57
CA PHE A 74 -2.36 5.22 -15.88
C PHE A 74 -3.35 4.10 -16.26
N HIS A 75 -3.94 3.39 -15.29
CA HIS A 75 -5.05 2.46 -15.57
C HIS A 75 -6.32 3.19 -16.01
N VAL A 76 -6.68 4.31 -15.38
CA VAL A 76 -7.82 5.13 -15.80
C VAL A 76 -7.62 5.66 -17.23
N VAL A 77 -6.42 6.17 -17.53
CA VAL A 77 -6.07 6.60 -18.90
C VAL A 77 -6.13 5.41 -19.85
N SER A 78 -5.65 4.23 -19.43
CA SER A 78 -5.73 3.01 -20.23
C SER A 78 -7.17 2.63 -20.57
N GLU A 79 -8.06 2.63 -19.59
CA GLU A 79 -9.48 2.31 -19.79
C GLU A 79 -10.15 3.29 -20.76
N GLY A 80 -9.82 4.58 -20.66
CA GLY A 80 -10.29 5.59 -21.60
C GLY A 80 -9.82 5.36 -23.04
N LEU A 81 -8.53 5.06 -23.23
CA LEU A 81 -7.97 4.74 -24.55
C LEU A 81 -8.59 3.46 -25.14
N ILE A 82 -8.78 2.43 -24.31
CA ILE A 82 -9.44 1.17 -24.72
C ILE A 82 -10.89 1.44 -25.13
N ALA A 83 -11.63 2.24 -24.37
CA ALA A 83 -13.02 2.60 -24.68
C ALA A 83 -13.15 3.35 -26.02
N GLN A 84 -12.10 4.07 -26.43
CA GLN A 84 -12.04 4.75 -27.73
C GLN A 84 -11.47 3.88 -28.85
N GLY A 85 -11.01 2.66 -28.55
CA GLY A 85 -10.32 1.81 -29.51
C GLY A 85 -8.91 2.30 -29.90
N ASP A 86 -8.32 3.23 -29.15
CA ASP A 86 -6.98 3.78 -29.41
C ASP A 86 -5.90 2.86 -28.79
N VAL A 87 -5.75 1.69 -29.40
CA VAL A 87 -4.76 0.69 -28.99
C VAL A 87 -3.33 1.21 -29.20
N ASP A 88 -3.08 2.01 -30.22
CA ASP A 88 -1.75 2.54 -30.50
C ASP A 88 -1.33 3.61 -29.47
N GLY A 89 -2.24 4.49 -29.09
CA GLY A 89 -2.04 5.43 -27.98
C GLY A 89 -1.75 4.71 -26.67
N LEU A 90 -2.48 3.63 -26.39
CA LEU A 90 -2.28 2.80 -25.20
C LEU A 90 -0.88 2.15 -25.17
N ARG A 91 -0.47 1.53 -26.29
CA ARG A 91 0.86 0.92 -26.42
C ARG A 91 1.94 1.97 -26.22
N LYS A 92 1.83 3.11 -26.93
CA LYS A 92 2.78 4.22 -26.81
C LYS A 92 2.91 4.71 -25.38
N MET A 93 1.79 4.88 -24.68
CA MET A 93 1.75 5.33 -23.30
C MET A 93 2.55 4.39 -22.38
N TRP A 94 2.23 3.10 -22.39
CA TRP A 94 2.90 2.13 -21.53
C TRP A 94 4.38 1.94 -21.89
N THR A 95 4.73 1.90 -23.18
CA THR A 95 6.13 1.84 -23.61
C THR A 95 6.92 3.07 -23.15
N THR A 96 6.31 4.26 -23.23
CA THR A 96 6.92 5.50 -22.74
C THR A 96 7.11 5.45 -21.23
N LEU A 97 6.10 4.99 -20.48
CA LEU A 97 6.19 4.86 -19.03
C LEU A 97 7.28 3.86 -18.60
N VAL A 98 7.33 2.69 -19.22
CA VAL A 98 8.40 1.69 -19.00
C VAL A 98 9.77 2.31 -19.26
N THR A 99 9.91 3.02 -20.38
CA THR A 99 11.19 3.65 -20.76
C THR A 99 11.59 4.76 -19.79
N ALA A 100 10.66 5.62 -19.37
CA ALA A 100 10.93 6.71 -18.44
C ALA A 100 11.36 6.21 -17.06
N ARG A 101 10.87 5.04 -16.62
CA ARG A 101 11.24 4.43 -15.32
C ARG A 101 12.55 3.64 -15.33
N LYS A 102 13.16 3.44 -16.51
CA LYS A 102 14.40 2.68 -16.68
C LYS A 102 15.57 3.25 -15.85
N ASP A 103 15.68 4.58 -15.81
CA ASP A 103 16.80 5.27 -15.17
C ASP A 103 16.51 5.68 -13.71
N LEU A 104 15.29 5.44 -13.23
CA LEU A 104 14.87 5.75 -11.86
C LEU A 104 15.23 4.61 -10.91
N ARG A 105 14.54 3.47 -11.02
CA ARG A 105 14.80 2.24 -10.23
C ARG A 105 14.38 1.00 -11.03
N LYS A 106 15.22 -0.04 -11.00
CA LYS A 106 14.92 -1.33 -11.65
C LYS A 106 13.57 -1.93 -11.19
N SER A 107 13.17 -1.76 -9.94
CA SER A 107 11.88 -2.23 -9.44
C SER A 107 10.68 -1.51 -10.08
N GLU A 108 10.80 -0.22 -10.40
CA GLU A 108 9.72 0.57 -10.98
C GLU A 108 9.52 0.29 -12.47
N GLU A 109 10.62 0.10 -13.21
CA GLU A 109 10.56 -0.40 -14.60
C GLU A 109 9.82 -1.74 -14.66
N LEU A 110 10.16 -2.69 -13.78
CA LEU A 110 9.53 -4.00 -13.71
C LEU A 110 8.03 -3.92 -13.39
N ILE A 111 7.63 -3.05 -12.47
CA ILE A 111 6.21 -2.83 -12.12
C ILE A 111 5.44 -2.23 -13.31
N ALA A 112 5.99 -1.20 -13.96
CA ALA A 112 5.40 -0.61 -15.15
C ALA A 112 5.24 -1.63 -16.29
N MET A 113 6.26 -2.47 -16.50
CA MET A 113 6.23 -3.54 -17.50
C MET A 113 5.17 -4.60 -17.16
N GLN A 114 5.05 -5.00 -15.90
CA GLN A 114 4.01 -5.95 -15.49
C GLN A 114 2.61 -5.40 -15.74
N HIS A 115 2.35 -4.14 -15.40
CA HIS A 115 1.08 -3.50 -15.70
C HIS A 115 0.80 -3.43 -17.20
N TYR A 116 1.82 -3.13 -18.01
CA TYR A 116 1.67 -3.15 -19.47
C TYR A 116 1.28 -4.54 -19.99
N LEU A 117 1.97 -5.59 -19.53
CA LEU A 117 1.63 -6.97 -19.89
C LEU A 117 0.20 -7.35 -19.48
N ASP A 118 -0.26 -6.91 -18.31
CA ASP A 118 -1.63 -7.15 -17.85
C ASP A 118 -2.67 -6.48 -18.77
N VAL A 119 -2.39 -5.25 -19.22
CA VAL A 119 -3.22 -4.52 -20.18
C VAL A 119 -3.27 -5.24 -21.54
N LEU A 120 -2.14 -5.69 -22.06
CA LEU A 120 -2.08 -6.45 -23.33
C LEU A 120 -2.85 -7.78 -23.23
N ARG A 121 -2.77 -8.49 -22.09
CA ARG A 121 -3.59 -9.70 -21.84
C ARG A 121 -5.07 -9.39 -21.86
N LYS A 122 -5.51 -8.30 -21.23
CA LYS A 122 -6.93 -7.89 -21.25
C LYS A 122 -7.43 -7.60 -22.67
N LEU A 123 -6.56 -7.09 -23.53
CA LEU A 123 -6.86 -6.81 -24.93
C LEU A 123 -6.79 -8.05 -25.84
N GLY A 124 -6.21 -9.15 -25.37
CA GLY A 124 -5.92 -10.33 -26.22
C GLY A 124 -4.84 -10.05 -27.27
N ASP A 125 -3.99 -9.04 -27.05
CA ASP A 125 -2.91 -8.64 -27.97
C ASP A 125 -1.67 -9.54 -27.77
N GLU A 126 -1.82 -10.81 -28.15
CA GLU A 126 -0.82 -11.85 -27.97
C GLU A 126 0.49 -11.60 -28.73
N GLU A 127 0.45 -10.82 -29.81
CA GLU A 127 1.62 -10.45 -30.58
C GLU A 127 2.51 -9.50 -29.79
N HIS A 128 1.98 -8.35 -29.36
CA HIS A 128 2.75 -7.37 -28.59
C HIS A 128 3.12 -7.89 -27.20
N LEU A 129 2.26 -8.73 -26.61
CA LEU A 129 2.58 -9.40 -25.35
C LEU A 129 3.89 -10.18 -25.46
N ARG A 130 4.10 -10.92 -26.55
CA ARG A 130 5.35 -11.65 -26.79
C ARG A 130 6.51 -10.72 -27.07
N GLU A 131 6.31 -9.63 -27.79
CA GLU A 131 7.36 -8.64 -28.07
C GLU A 131 7.86 -7.98 -26.80
N VAL A 132 6.96 -7.48 -25.96
CA VAL A 132 7.30 -6.86 -24.67
C VAL A 132 7.97 -7.88 -23.74
N GLN A 133 7.49 -9.12 -23.70
CA GLN A 133 8.15 -10.21 -22.96
C GLN A 133 9.56 -10.50 -23.48
N LYS A 134 9.75 -10.52 -24.81
CA LYS A 134 11.05 -10.75 -25.41
C LYS A 134 12.03 -9.62 -25.10
N GLU A 135 11.59 -8.37 -25.24
CA GLU A 135 12.36 -7.18 -24.88
C GLU A 135 12.77 -7.21 -23.39
N PHE A 136 11.86 -7.65 -22.52
CA PHE A 136 12.14 -7.87 -21.10
C PHE A 136 13.24 -8.91 -20.86
N VAL A 137 13.30 -9.98 -21.66
CA VAL A 137 14.32 -11.03 -21.54
C VAL A 137 15.66 -10.56 -22.10
N GLU A 138 15.68 -9.90 -23.25
CA GLU A 138 16.89 -9.47 -23.96
C GLU A 138 17.66 -8.36 -23.23
N ARG A 139 16.97 -7.49 -22.48
CA ARG A 139 17.58 -6.34 -21.78
C ARG A 139 18.42 -6.68 -20.54
N GLY A 140 18.73 -7.96 -20.28
CA GLY A 140 19.49 -8.34 -19.08
C GLY A 140 18.71 -8.10 -17.77
N THR A 141 17.40 -7.86 -17.89
CA THR A 141 16.38 -8.04 -16.85
C THR A 141 16.14 -9.53 -16.54
N SER A 142 17.18 -10.36 -16.68
CA SER A 142 17.30 -11.70 -16.09
C SER A 142 17.33 -11.67 -14.55
N ALA A 143 17.26 -10.49 -13.92
CA ALA A 143 16.97 -10.36 -12.49
C ALA A 143 15.45 -10.24 -12.16
N GLY A 144 14.55 -10.39 -13.14
CA GLY A 144 13.13 -10.09 -12.96
C GLY A 144 12.13 -11.19 -13.32
N PHE A 145 12.52 -12.21 -14.08
CA PHE A 145 11.72 -13.43 -14.24
C PHE A 145 12.54 -14.64 -13.80
N TYR A 146 12.06 -15.29 -12.73
CA TYR A 146 12.48 -16.59 -12.21
C TYR A 146 13.87 -16.66 -11.58
N ASP A 147 14.06 -16.01 -10.43
CA ASP A 147 14.73 -16.77 -9.38
C ASP A 147 13.70 -17.74 -8.82
N SER A 148 13.76 -18.99 -9.30
CA SER A 148 12.93 -20.09 -8.79
C SER A 148 13.10 -20.30 -7.28
N ASN A 149 14.12 -19.72 -6.64
CA ASN A 149 14.25 -19.66 -5.19
C ASN A 149 13.57 -18.44 -4.53
N ARG A 150 13.35 -17.31 -5.23
CA ARG A 150 12.67 -16.10 -4.67
C ARG A 150 11.17 -16.03 -4.89
N ARG A 151 10.60 -16.94 -5.68
CA ARG A 151 9.13 -17.12 -5.75
C ARG A 151 8.61 -18.11 -4.74
N VAL A 152 9.48 -18.94 -4.16
CA VAL A 152 9.08 -19.76 -3.02
C VAL A 152 8.90 -18.79 -1.84
N MET A 153 7.68 -18.75 -1.33
CA MET A 153 7.34 -18.06 -0.12
C MET A 153 7.76 -18.96 1.04
N ASP A 154 8.88 -18.58 1.65
CA ASP A 154 9.30 -19.01 2.97
C ASP A 154 9.26 -17.81 3.93
N GLU A 155 9.57 -18.04 5.20
CA GLU A 155 9.54 -16.99 6.22
C GLU A 155 10.54 -15.85 5.93
N GLN A 156 11.71 -16.18 5.38
CA GLN A 156 12.71 -15.19 5.01
C GLN A 156 12.20 -14.26 3.91
N ASN A 157 11.56 -14.83 2.87
CA ASN A 157 10.98 -14.07 1.78
C ASN A 157 9.78 -13.23 2.23
N PHE A 158 8.93 -13.77 3.12
CA PHE A 158 7.85 -13.03 3.76
C PHE A 158 8.37 -11.73 4.41
N TRP A 159 9.40 -11.84 5.25
CA TRP A 159 10.00 -10.68 5.90
C TRP A 159 10.72 -9.75 4.94
N ASP A 160 11.40 -10.28 3.92
CA ASP A 160 12.06 -9.48 2.88
C ASP A 160 11.08 -8.65 2.05
N ILE A 161 9.89 -9.19 1.75
CA ILE A 161 8.82 -8.46 1.07
C ILE A 161 8.35 -7.30 1.95
N ILE A 162 8.06 -7.55 3.23
CA ILE A 162 7.61 -6.52 4.18
C ILE A 162 8.66 -5.42 4.34
N ARG A 163 9.94 -5.81 4.53
CA ARG A 163 11.05 -4.88 4.65
C ARG A 163 11.15 -3.96 3.43
N ARG A 164 11.07 -4.51 2.21
CA ARG A 164 11.08 -3.70 0.98
C ARG A 164 9.87 -2.78 0.90
N VAL A 165 8.68 -3.27 1.23
CA VAL A 165 7.46 -2.44 1.26
C VAL A 165 7.64 -1.26 2.23
N LYS A 166 8.22 -1.49 3.40
CA LYS A 166 8.54 -0.42 4.37
C LYS A 166 9.58 0.56 3.84
N GLU A 167 10.70 0.07 3.28
CA GLU A 167 11.77 0.91 2.71
C GLU A 167 11.30 1.75 1.51
N GLU A 168 10.36 1.21 0.73
CA GLU A 168 9.78 1.86 -0.45
C GLU A 168 8.62 2.81 -0.10
N SER A 169 8.12 2.79 1.15
CA SER A 169 7.04 3.64 1.65
C SER A 169 7.59 4.87 2.36
N TYR A 170 7.11 6.07 1.98
CA TYR A 170 7.40 7.28 2.77
C TYR A 170 6.61 7.30 4.07
N HIS A 171 5.34 6.87 4.01
CA HIS A 171 4.45 6.78 5.17
C HIS A 171 3.83 5.39 5.32
N TYR A 172 3.55 4.96 6.55
CA TYR A 172 3.06 3.60 6.84
C TYR A 172 1.71 3.29 6.16
N THR A 173 0.90 4.31 5.92
CA THR A 173 -0.40 4.21 5.22
C THR A 173 -0.27 3.78 3.75
N GLU A 174 0.90 3.90 3.13
CA GLU A 174 1.16 3.45 1.75
C GLU A 174 1.44 1.94 1.67
N ARG A 175 1.90 1.34 2.78
CA ARG A 175 2.37 -0.04 2.81
C ARG A 175 1.34 -1.06 2.33
N PRO A 176 0.03 -0.96 2.66
CA PRO A 176 -0.96 -1.90 2.16
C PRO A 176 -1.05 -1.96 0.62
N GLY A 177 -1.06 -0.80 -0.04
CA GLY A 177 -1.13 -0.70 -1.49
C GLY A 177 0.13 -1.26 -2.16
N ARG A 178 1.31 -0.91 -1.64
CA ARG A 178 2.60 -1.41 -2.15
C ARG A 178 2.74 -2.92 -1.97
N LEU A 179 2.33 -3.44 -0.81
CA LEU A 179 2.32 -4.89 -0.57
C LEU A 179 1.38 -5.59 -1.56
N GLN A 180 0.17 -5.07 -1.78
CA GLN A 180 -0.77 -5.64 -2.76
C GLN A 180 -0.15 -5.70 -4.15
N THR A 181 0.39 -4.60 -4.67
CA THR A 181 1.03 -4.56 -5.99
C THR A 181 2.17 -5.58 -6.09
N ARG A 182 2.96 -5.72 -5.03
CA ARG A 182 4.05 -6.70 -4.99
C ARG A 182 3.51 -8.14 -4.99
N LEU A 183 2.51 -8.46 -4.17
CA LEU A 183 1.87 -9.78 -4.14
C LEU A 183 1.21 -10.15 -5.48
N LEU A 184 0.67 -9.18 -6.22
CA LEU A 184 0.14 -9.41 -7.56
C LEU A 184 1.20 -9.91 -8.57
N THR A 185 2.49 -9.81 -8.27
CA THR A 185 3.57 -10.40 -9.08
C THR A 185 3.87 -11.88 -8.75
N TYR A 186 3.36 -12.42 -7.65
CA TYR A 186 3.59 -13.79 -7.19
C TYR A 186 2.53 -14.77 -7.73
N PRO A 187 2.85 -16.06 -7.94
CA PRO A 187 1.84 -17.10 -8.17
C PRO A 187 0.79 -17.13 -7.06
N VAL A 188 -0.42 -17.61 -7.37
CA VAL A 188 -1.55 -17.60 -6.43
C VAL A 188 -1.22 -18.40 -5.17
N GLU A 189 -0.57 -19.55 -5.34
CA GLU A 189 -0.14 -20.45 -4.26
C GLU A 189 0.87 -19.79 -3.31
N GLU A 190 1.66 -18.83 -3.82
CA GLU A 190 2.65 -18.11 -3.03
C GLU A 190 2.02 -16.93 -2.27
N ILE A 191 0.92 -16.38 -2.79
CA ILE A 191 0.08 -15.42 -2.06
C ILE A 191 -0.61 -16.13 -0.88
N GLU A 192 -1.11 -17.35 -1.07
CA GLU A 192 -1.68 -18.17 0.01
C GLU A 192 -0.65 -18.45 1.12
N LYS A 193 0.57 -18.82 0.75
CA LYS A 193 1.66 -19.00 1.74
C LYS A 193 2.00 -17.71 2.47
N PHE A 194 2.01 -16.57 1.78
CA PHE A 194 2.25 -15.27 2.43
C PHE A 194 1.15 -14.99 3.45
N ASP A 195 -0.11 -15.26 3.11
CA ASP A 195 -1.23 -15.17 4.04
C ASP A 195 -1.02 -16.08 5.24
N GLY A 196 -0.62 -17.34 5.03
CA GLY A 196 -0.28 -18.27 6.11
C GLY A 196 0.77 -17.72 7.09
N PHE A 197 1.88 -17.17 6.58
CA PHE A 197 2.89 -16.52 7.44
C PHE A 197 2.35 -15.29 8.14
N PHE A 198 1.54 -14.46 7.45
CA PHE A 198 0.91 -13.30 8.05
C PHE A 198 0.00 -13.69 9.22
N GLN A 199 -0.89 -14.68 9.02
CA GLN A 199 -1.78 -15.18 10.07
C GLN A 199 -0.99 -15.78 11.23
N GLU A 200 0.10 -16.51 10.97
CA GLU A 200 1.00 -17.01 12.02
C GLU A 200 1.58 -15.86 12.88
N LYS A 201 1.91 -14.71 12.27
CA LYS A 201 2.38 -13.54 13.03
C LYS A 201 1.26 -12.84 13.78
N MET A 202 0.05 -12.79 13.22
CA MET A 202 -1.14 -12.30 13.92
C MET A 202 -1.44 -13.14 15.16
N ASP A 203 -1.34 -14.46 15.04
CA ASP A 203 -1.51 -15.44 16.11
C ASP A 203 -0.42 -15.29 17.18
N LYS A 204 0.86 -15.26 16.78
CA LYS A 204 2.00 -15.07 17.70
C LYS A 204 1.94 -13.76 18.48
N SER A 205 1.40 -12.71 17.87
CA SER A 205 1.25 -11.40 18.50
C SER A 205 -0.04 -11.24 19.29
N TYR A 206 -0.91 -12.26 19.33
CA TYR A 206 -2.15 -12.19 20.10
C TYR A 206 -1.88 -12.46 21.60
N THR A 207 -1.37 -11.46 22.31
CA THR A 207 -1.00 -11.54 23.72
C THR A 207 -1.57 -10.37 24.52
N TRP A 208 -1.87 -10.59 25.80
CA TRP A 208 -2.33 -9.54 26.70
C TRP A 208 -1.29 -8.44 26.93
N ASN A 209 -0.01 -8.78 26.94
CA ASN A 209 1.07 -7.82 27.11
C ASN A 209 1.16 -6.86 25.92
N LEU A 210 0.99 -7.38 24.70
CA LEU A 210 0.99 -6.56 23.50
C LEU A 210 -0.29 -5.73 23.39
N TRP A 211 -1.41 -6.25 23.90
CA TRP A 211 -2.63 -5.47 24.04
C TRP A 211 -2.44 -4.32 25.03
N ALA A 212 -1.79 -4.54 26.18
CA ALA A 212 -1.46 -3.48 27.13
C ALA A 212 -0.67 -2.35 26.47
N LEU A 213 0.33 -2.68 25.64
CA LEU A 213 1.07 -1.70 24.85
C LEU A 213 0.16 -0.89 23.92
N ALA A 214 -0.69 -1.56 23.13
CA ALA A 214 -1.62 -0.88 22.24
C ALA A 214 -2.63 0.00 23.01
N TYR A 215 -3.15 -0.49 24.14
CA TYR A 215 -4.06 0.22 25.01
C TYR A 215 -3.44 1.50 25.56
N LEU A 216 -2.22 1.42 26.11
CA LEU A 216 -1.51 2.58 26.63
C LEU A 216 -1.17 3.59 25.53
N ALA A 217 -0.76 3.12 24.36
CA ALA A 217 -0.41 3.99 23.24
C ALA A 217 -1.61 4.78 22.67
N PHE A 218 -2.80 4.19 22.69
CA PHE A 218 -4.00 4.77 22.08
C PHE A 218 -5.01 5.32 23.09
N GLY A 219 -4.73 5.20 24.39
CA GLY A 219 -5.67 5.59 25.46
C GLY A 219 -6.94 4.74 25.48
N GLY A 220 -6.81 3.46 25.15
CA GLY A 220 -7.92 2.52 24.94
C GLY A 220 -7.69 1.62 23.73
N CYS A 221 -8.14 0.37 23.77
CA CYS A 221 -7.97 -0.54 22.63
C CYS A 221 -9.03 -1.65 22.61
N SER A 222 -9.87 -1.64 21.57
CA SER A 222 -10.81 -2.72 21.24
C SER A 222 -10.13 -3.87 20.48
N ASP A 223 -10.85 -4.98 20.28
CA ASP A 223 -10.39 -6.11 19.44
C ASP A 223 -9.95 -5.67 18.03
N ASP A 224 -10.72 -4.78 17.39
CA ASP A 224 -10.42 -4.26 16.05
C ASP A 224 -9.17 -3.37 16.08
N SER A 225 -9.11 -2.44 17.05
CA SER A 225 -7.94 -1.58 17.26
C SER A 225 -6.67 -2.40 17.51
N PHE A 226 -6.78 -3.51 18.26
CA PHE A 226 -5.65 -4.37 18.55
C PHE A 226 -5.23 -5.20 17.32
N SER A 227 -6.18 -5.60 16.49
CA SER A 227 -5.91 -6.27 15.22
C SER A 227 -5.18 -5.33 14.24
N ASP A 228 -5.60 -4.07 14.17
CA ASP A 228 -4.96 -3.04 13.35
C ASP A 228 -3.54 -2.72 13.83
N PHE A 229 -3.33 -2.68 15.15
CA PHE A 229 -2.03 -2.49 15.76
C PHE A 229 -1.08 -3.65 15.43
N ARG A 230 -1.52 -4.90 15.58
CA ARG A 230 -0.70 -6.07 15.25
C ARG A 230 -0.33 -6.10 13.76
N ALA A 231 -1.26 -5.74 12.89
CA ALA A 231 -1.00 -5.63 11.46
C ALA A 231 0.04 -4.54 11.15
N TRP A 232 -0.04 -3.39 11.83
CA TRP A 232 0.99 -2.35 11.76
C TRP A 232 2.35 -2.86 12.27
N LEU A 233 2.40 -3.53 13.42
CA LEU A 233 3.65 -4.04 14.01
C LEU A 233 4.35 -5.04 13.08
N ILE A 234 3.58 -5.92 12.42
CA ILE A 234 4.11 -6.81 11.38
C ILE A 234 4.68 -5.98 10.22
N SER A 235 3.99 -4.92 9.79
CA SER A 235 4.44 -4.05 8.72
C SER A 235 5.72 -3.25 9.04
N GLU A 236 6.10 -3.14 10.32
CA GLU A 236 7.39 -2.56 10.75
C GLU A 236 8.59 -3.48 10.46
N GLY A 237 8.34 -4.75 10.11
CA GLY A 237 9.35 -5.73 9.73
C GLY A 237 9.87 -6.58 10.90
N GLN A 238 10.61 -7.63 10.54
CA GLN A 238 11.00 -8.71 11.46
C GLN A 238 11.65 -8.22 12.75
N ASN A 239 12.70 -7.39 12.63
CA ASN A 239 13.48 -6.97 13.79
C ASN A 239 12.64 -6.22 14.83
N VAL A 240 11.72 -5.35 14.38
CA VAL A 240 10.84 -4.59 15.28
C VAL A 240 9.81 -5.52 15.89
N PHE A 241 9.16 -6.34 15.07
CA PHE A 241 8.17 -7.32 15.52
C PHE A 241 8.72 -8.26 16.59
N GLU A 242 9.87 -8.87 16.35
CA GLU A 242 10.51 -9.80 17.29
C GLU A 242 11.01 -9.09 18.56
N SER A 243 11.58 -7.89 18.44
CA SER A 243 12.04 -7.12 19.61
C SER A 243 10.88 -6.76 20.53
N VAL A 244 9.77 -6.26 19.96
CA VAL A 244 8.59 -5.85 20.74
C VAL A 244 7.87 -7.05 21.36
N LEU A 245 7.85 -8.20 20.69
CA LEU A 245 7.30 -9.43 21.27
C LEU A 245 8.14 -9.96 22.44
N ALA A 246 9.46 -9.85 22.34
CA ALA A 246 10.36 -10.28 23.42
C ALA A 246 10.33 -9.30 24.60
N ASP A 247 10.29 -8.01 24.31
CA ASP A 247 10.24 -6.92 25.27
C ASP A 247 9.42 -5.75 24.73
N HIS A 248 8.22 -5.56 25.28
CA HIS A 248 7.28 -4.52 24.88
C HIS A 248 7.85 -3.11 25.06
N ASP A 249 8.76 -2.91 26.03
CA ASP A 249 9.40 -1.61 26.27
C ASP A 249 10.37 -1.23 25.14
N SER A 250 10.85 -2.20 24.36
CA SER A 250 11.83 -1.97 23.28
C SER A 250 11.33 -0.98 22.23
N ILE A 251 10.01 -0.82 22.10
CA ILE A 251 9.40 0.17 21.19
C ILE A 251 9.81 1.61 21.52
N ILE A 252 10.00 1.92 22.82
CA ILE A 252 10.46 3.23 23.31
C ILE A 252 11.92 3.43 22.88
N ASP A 253 12.75 2.41 23.08
CA ASP A 253 14.18 2.47 22.78
C ASP A 253 14.44 2.55 21.27
N LEU A 254 13.58 1.90 20.48
CA LEU A 254 13.55 1.98 19.01
C LEU A 254 12.98 3.31 18.49
N ARG A 255 12.33 4.12 19.34
CA ARG A 255 11.67 5.39 19.00
C ARG A 255 10.65 5.24 17.87
N ILE A 256 9.88 4.16 17.92
CA ILE A 256 8.83 3.88 16.94
C ILE A 256 7.49 4.19 17.59
N GLU A 257 6.73 5.11 17.01
CA GLU A 257 5.40 5.46 17.49
C GLU A 257 4.37 4.42 17.02
N PRO A 258 3.63 3.76 17.94
CA PRO A 258 2.52 2.87 17.62
C PRO A 258 1.52 3.47 16.64
N GLN A 259 1.09 2.69 15.65
CA GLN A 259 0.03 3.07 14.70
C GLN A 259 -1.00 1.96 14.54
N GLN A 260 -2.13 2.31 13.92
CA GLN A 260 -3.15 1.37 13.46
C GLN A 260 -3.10 1.27 11.94
N LEU A 261 -3.15 0.06 11.38
CA LEU A 261 -3.08 -0.16 9.94
C LEU A 261 -4.08 -1.23 9.45
N GLU A 262 -5.37 -0.94 9.62
CA GLU A 262 -6.50 -1.79 9.21
C GLU A 262 -6.34 -2.33 7.77
N GLY A 263 -5.96 -1.45 6.84
CA GLY A 263 -5.85 -1.79 5.42
C GLY A 263 -4.88 -2.94 5.13
N TYR A 264 -3.90 -3.19 6.02
CA TYR A 264 -2.92 -4.27 5.86
C TYR A 264 -3.53 -5.66 6.06
N LEU A 265 -4.56 -5.79 6.92
CA LEU A 265 -5.26 -7.04 7.22
C LEU A 265 -5.89 -7.69 5.99
N TYR A 266 -6.25 -6.87 4.99
CA TYR A 266 -7.01 -7.32 3.82
C TYR A 266 -6.16 -7.47 2.56
N VAL A 267 -4.85 -7.21 2.63
CA VAL A 267 -4.00 -7.11 1.43
C VAL A 267 -3.91 -8.42 0.67
N THR A 268 -3.66 -9.53 1.37
CA THR A 268 -3.54 -10.87 0.80
C THR A 268 -4.85 -11.32 0.16
N ALA A 269 -5.96 -11.19 0.89
CA ALA A 269 -7.30 -11.52 0.40
C ALA A 269 -7.65 -10.74 -0.87
N LYS A 270 -7.39 -9.42 -0.90
CA LYS A 270 -7.63 -8.60 -2.08
C LYS A 270 -6.72 -8.97 -3.26
N ALA A 271 -5.43 -9.23 -3.01
CA ALA A 271 -4.50 -9.65 -4.06
C ALA A 271 -4.91 -10.99 -4.69
N TYR A 272 -5.33 -11.94 -3.85
CA TYR A 272 -5.84 -13.24 -4.28
C TYR A 272 -7.13 -13.09 -5.10
N GLU A 273 -8.11 -12.34 -4.59
CA GLU A 273 -9.39 -12.09 -5.28
C GLU A 273 -9.20 -11.42 -6.63
N LEU A 274 -8.29 -10.44 -6.74
CA LEU A 274 -7.99 -9.78 -8.00
C LEU A 274 -7.50 -10.77 -9.07
N LYS A 275 -6.68 -11.76 -8.68
CA LYS A 275 -6.15 -12.79 -9.58
C LYS A 275 -7.13 -13.91 -9.92
N THR A 276 -7.86 -14.39 -8.93
CA THR A 276 -8.64 -15.63 -9.06
C THR A 276 -10.14 -15.40 -9.21
N LYS A 277 -10.63 -14.20 -8.88
CA LYS A 277 -12.05 -13.86 -8.71
C LYS A 277 -12.75 -14.68 -7.61
N ASN A 278 -11.99 -15.29 -6.71
CA ASN A 278 -12.50 -16.09 -5.59
C ASN A 278 -11.94 -15.55 -4.27
N SER A 279 -12.58 -15.89 -3.15
CA SER A 279 -12.03 -15.63 -1.83
C SER A 279 -10.81 -16.52 -1.57
N ILE A 280 -9.80 -15.99 -0.88
CA ILE A 280 -8.66 -16.78 -0.40
C ILE A 280 -9.17 -17.88 0.54
N PRO A 281 -8.66 -19.12 0.45
CA PRO A 281 -8.96 -20.16 1.41
C PRO A 281 -8.63 -19.68 2.83
N ARG A 282 -9.60 -19.75 3.75
CA ARG A 282 -9.38 -19.30 5.13
C ARG A 282 -8.43 -20.26 5.85
N HIS A 283 -7.40 -19.70 6.47
CA HIS A 283 -6.73 -20.34 7.59
C HIS A 283 -7.61 -20.16 8.83
N ALA A 284 -8.12 -21.26 9.39
CA ALA A 284 -8.81 -21.20 10.67
C ALA A 284 -7.75 -21.10 11.78
N SER A 285 -7.61 -19.92 12.38
CA SER A 285 -6.82 -19.80 13.62
C SER A 285 -7.54 -20.54 14.74
N GLU A 286 -6.81 -21.37 15.47
CA GLU A 286 -7.29 -22.03 16.67
C GLU A 286 -7.18 -21.12 17.91
N ILE A 287 -6.52 -19.96 17.78
CA ILE A 287 -6.29 -19.01 18.87
C ILE A 287 -7.47 -18.06 18.99
N LEU A 288 -8.38 -18.38 19.92
CA LEU A 288 -9.61 -17.60 20.14
C LEU A 288 -9.46 -16.48 21.17
N LYS A 289 -8.38 -16.46 21.96
CA LYS A 289 -8.14 -15.49 23.02
C LYS A 289 -6.66 -15.10 23.11
N PRO A 290 -6.33 -13.90 23.61
CA PRO A 290 -4.94 -13.52 23.82
C PRO A 290 -4.29 -14.47 24.82
N SER A 291 -3.03 -14.81 24.55
CA SER A 291 -2.20 -15.56 25.49
C SER A 291 -1.60 -14.66 26.58
N GLY A 292 -1.17 -15.28 27.69
CA GLY A 292 -0.66 -14.56 28.86
C GLY A 292 -1.74 -14.28 29.90
N GLU A 293 -1.47 -13.33 30.78
CA GLU A 293 -2.38 -12.92 31.85
C GLU A 293 -3.07 -11.62 31.47
N GLU A 294 -4.40 -11.63 31.50
CA GLU A 294 -5.23 -10.44 31.31
C GLU A 294 -4.97 -9.44 32.43
N TRP A 295 -4.75 -8.17 32.06
CA TRP A 295 -4.60 -7.07 32.99
C TRP A 295 -5.96 -6.47 33.33
N ASN A 296 -6.06 -5.83 34.49
CA ASN A 296 -7.29 -5.14 34.90
C ASN A 296 -7.28 -3.69 34.43
N GLU A 297 -8.35 -3.24 33.79
CA GLU A 297 -8.50 -1.87 33.29
C GLU A 297 -8.88 -0.87 34.40
N ASP A 298 -9.62 -1.35 35.41
CA ASP A 298 -10.28 -0.49 36.41
C ASP A 298 -9.37 -0.10 37.60
N ASP A 299 -8.10 -0.51 37.60
CA ASP A 299 -7.14 -0.25 38.68
C ASP A 299 -5.75 0.18 38.15
N ASP A 300 -4.78 0.33 39.04
CA ASP A 300 -3.40 0.72 38.68
C ASP A 300 -2.58 -0.46 38.07
N ASP A 301 -3.20 -1.57 37.67
CA ASP A 301 -2.49 -2.79 37.23
C ASP A 301 -1.58 -2.54 36.01
N LEU A 302 -2.06 -1.83 34.99
CA LEU A 302 -1.23 -1.45 33.83
C LEU A 302 0.00 -0.63 34.24
N LYS A 303 -0.17 0.30 35.19
CA LYS A 303 0.92 1.15 35.71
C LYS A 303 1.93 0.34 36.52
N LEU A 304 1.48 -0.66 37.27
CA LEU A 304 2.33 -1.53 38.08
C LEU A 304 3.07 -2.56 37.23
N ARG A 305 2.41 -3.14 36.22
CA ARG A 305 2.98 -4.16 35.32
C ARG A 305 3.91 -3.55 34.26
N TYR A 306 3.55 -2.38 33.72
CA TYR A 306 4.26 -1.74 32.60
C TYR A 306 4.68 -0.29 32.90
N PRO A 307 5.47 -0.05 33.97
CA PRO A 307 5.76 1.31 34.44
C PRO A 307 6.50 2.17 33.40
N ARG A 308 7.34 1.56 32.54
CA ARG A 308 8.05 2.30 31.48
C ARG A 308 7.10 2.74 30.37
N LEU A 309 6.29 1.83 29.81
CA LEU A 309 5.25 2.16 28.84
C LEU A 309 4.27 3.20 29.40
N TRP A 310 3.79 3.01 30.64
CA TRP A 310 2.87 3.93 31.30
C TRP A 310 3.43 5.34 31.33
N ASN A 311 4.64 5.53 31.87
CA ASN A 311 5.25 6.85 31.99
C ASN A 311 5.48 7.48 30.61
N HIS A 312 5.90 6.71 29.61
CA HIS A 312 6.15 7.20 28.27
C HIS A 312 4.87 7.79 27.62
N PHE A 313 3.76 7.05 27.65
CA PHE A 313 2.52 7.49 27.00
C PHE A 313 1.72 8.52 27.82
N GLU A 314 1.82 8.51 29.16
CA GLU A 314 1.23 9.54 30.03
C GLU A 314 1.95 10.90 29.98
N GLU A 315 3.26 10.92 29.76
CA GLU A 315 4.01 12.17 29.54
C GLU A 315 3.68 12.76 28.16
N GLY A 316 3.54 11.90 27.14
CA GLY A 316 3.12 12.27 25.79
C GLY A 316 1.72 12.91 25.75
N SER A 317 0.74 12.32 26.44
CA SER A 317 -0.65 12.83 26.48
C SER A 317 -0.79 14.20 27.15
N LYS A 318 0.06 14.52 28.15
CA LYS A 318 0.08 15.83 28.82
C LYS A 318 0.67 16.94 27.95
N SER A 319 1.59 16.60 27.05
CA SER A 319 2.25 17.57 26.16
C SER A 319 1.41 17.95 24.93
N SER A 320 0.50 17.07 24.47
CA SER A 320 -0.39 17.31 23.33
C SER A 320 -1.69 18.08 23.69
N GLY A 321 -2.02 18.19 24.99
CA GLY A 321 -3.17 18.96 25.49
C GLY A 321 -2.90 20.45 25.76
N SER A 322 -1.72 20.97 25.44
CA SER A 322 -1.28 22.35 25.74
C SER A 322 -0.94 23.19 24.49
N LEU A 323 -1.72 23.09 23.42
CA LEU A 323 -1.61 23.98 22.25
C LEU A 323 -2.96 24.58 21.84
#